data_AF-A0A2E2R0B9-F1
#
_entry.id   AF-A0A2E2R0B9-F1
#
_cell.length_a   1.000
_cell.length_b   1.000
_cell.length_c   1.000
_cell.angle_alpha   90.00
_cell.angle_beta   90.00
_cell.angle_gamma   90.00
#
_symmetry.space_group_name_H-M   'P 1'
#
loop_
_entity.id
_entity.type
_entity.pdbx_description
1 polymer ?
#
loop_
_entity_poly.entity_id
_entity_poly.type
_entity_poly.pdbx_seq_one_letter_code
_entity_poly.pdbx_strand_id
1 'polypeptide(L)' 'MNLESLRLHLKNLGISKSRYSLDGGVPNEKLCLEVSEDGTWHIYYSERGGKTTMSYWREEAAACQEFLKLLLGE' A
#
# COMPACT_ATOMS: atom_id res chain seq x y z
N MET A 1 -3.75 -4.54 -12.36
CA MET A 1 -3.14 -5.28 -11.22
C MET A 1 -4.18 -5.38 -10.12
N ASN A 2 -4.17 -6.40 -9.28
CA ASN A 2 -5.07 -6.48 -8.11
C ASN A 2 -4.24 -6.81 -6.86
N LEU A 3 -4.86 -6.80 -5.68
CA LEU A 3 -4.19 -6.99 -4.39
C LEU A 3 -3.46 -8.34 -4.30
N GLU A 4 -4.04 -9.40 -4.85
CA GLU A 4 -3.41 -10.72 -4.90
C GLU A 4 -2.17 -10.73 -5.80
N SER A 5 -2.27 -10.13 -6.99
CA SER A 5 -1.15 -9.96 -7.91
C SER A 5 -0.05 -9.10 -7.29
N LEU A 6 -0.42 -8.05 -6.55
CA LEU A 6 0.51 -7.21 -5.78
C LEU A 6 1.26 -8.03 -4.74
N ARG A 7 0.54 -8.80 -3.94
CA ARG A 7 1.14 -9.66 -2.92
C ARG A 7 2.14 -10.66 -3.52
N LEU A 8 1.79 -11.27 -4.65
CA LEU A 8 2.67 -12.20 -5.36
C LEU A 8 3.90 -11.47 -5.95
N HIS A 9 3.70 -10.29 -6.54
CA HIS A 9 4.77 -9.50 -7.13
C HIS A 9 5.78 -9.05 -6.06
N LEU A 10 5.31 -8.50 -4.94
CA LEU A 10 6.15 -8.11 -3.80
C LEU A 10 6.94 -9.30 -3.23
N LYS A 11 6.31 -10.48 -3.16
CA LYS A 11 6.97 -11.71 -2.74
C LYS A 11 8.07 -12.13 -3.71
N ASN A 12 7.79 -12.08 -5.02
CA ASN A 12 8.77 -12.43 -6.06
C ASN A 12 9.96 -11.46 -6.11
N LEU A 13 9.73 -10.18 -5.79
CA LEU A 13 10.78 -9.17 -5.64
C LEU A 13 11.57 -9.29 -4.32
N GLY A 14 11.19 -10.21 -3.43
CA GLY A 14 11.85 -10.37 -2.13
C GLY A 14 11.63 -9.18 -1.18
N ILE A 15 10.58 -8.38 -1.39
CA ILE A 15 10.30 -7.24 -0.54
C ILE A 15 9.78 -7.71 0.82
N SER A 16 10.52 -7.36 1.87
CA SER A 16 10.14 -7.67 3.24
C SER A 16 8.79 -7.06 3.62
N LYS A 17 7.92 -7.87 4.24
CA LYS A 17 6.64 -7.45 4.85
C LYS A 17 6.82 -6.43 5.99
N SER A 18 8.05 -6.19 6.43
CA SER A 18 8.35 -5.11 7.36
C SER A 18 8.25 -3.72 6.71
N ARG A 19 8.33 -3.60 5.38
CA ARG A 19 8.27 -2.31 4.67
C ARG A 19 6.85 -1.86 4.31
N TYR A 20 5.90 -2.79 4.30
CA TYR A 20 4.56 -2.52 3.77
C TYR A 20 3.43 -3.22 4.53
N SER A 21 2.20 -2.71 4.39
CA SER A 21 0.95 -3.33 4.85
C SER A 21 -0.09 -3.27 3.73
N LEU A 22 -0.76 -4.39 3.45
CA LEU A 22 -1.90 -4.45 2.52
C LEU A 22 -3.24 -4.64 3.25
N ASP A 23 -3.17 -4.72 4.58
CA ASP A 23 -4.32 -4.97 5.46
C ASP A 23 -4.75 -3.66 6.17
N GLY A 24 -4.18 -2.51 5.79
CA GLY A 24 -4.43 -1.22 6.42
C GLY A 24 -3.84 -1.08 7.83
N GLY A 25 -4.48 -0.23 8.65
CA GLY A 25 -4.10 0.04 10.05
C GLY A 25 -3.02 1.11 10.24
N VAL A 26 -2.40 1.13 11.42
CA VAL A 26 -1.31 2.07 11.78
C VAL A 26 -0.01 1.35 12.20
N PRO A 27 0.53 0.44 11.37
CA PRO A 27 1.80 -0.21 11.67
C PRO A 27 2.95 0.81 11.67
N ASN A 28 3.93 0.65 12.56
CA ASN A 28 5.04 1.60 12.61
C ASN A 28 5.98 1.44 11.41
N GLU A 29 6.32 2.56 10.77
CA GLU A 29 7.30 2.70 9.68
C GLU A 29 6.98 1.84 8.45
N LYS A 30 5.73 1.87 7.99
CA LYS A 30 5.29 1.11 6.80
C LYS A 30 4.46 1.92 5.83
N LEU A 31 4.68 1.66 4.54
CA LEU A 31 3.75 2.07 3.48
C LEU A 31 2.52 1.15 3.49
N CYS A 32 1.34 1.73 3.59
CA CYS A 32 0.09 1.01 3.74
C CYS A 32 -0.84 1.27 2.57
N LEU A 33 -1.49 0.21 2.11
CA LEU A 33 -2.60 0.25 1.17
C LEU A 33 -3.84 -0.26 1.90
N GLU A 34 -4.90 0.53 1.88
CA GLU A 34 -6.17 0.25 2.55
C GLU A 34 -7.31 0.61 1.61
N VAL A 35 -8.39 -0.18 1.61
CA VAL A 35 -9.64 0.19 0.95
C VAL A 35 -10.58 0.76 2.03
N SER A 36 -11.11 1.95 1.79
CA SER A 36 -12.08 2.59 2.66
C SER A 36 -13.48 1.99 2.48
N GLU A 37 -14.38 2.30 3.40
CA GLU A 37 -15.78 1.82 3.34
C GLU A 37 -16.54 2.31 2.10
N ASP A 38 -16.16 3.46 1.52
CA ASP A 38 -16.70 3.98 0.27
C ASP A 38 -16.07 3.36 -0.99
N GLY A 39 -15.16 2.40 -0.84
CA GLY A 39 -14.49 1.72 -1.93
C GLY A 39 -13.31 2.48 -2.54
N THR A 40 -12.88 3.57 -1.90
CA THR A 40 -11.70 4.33 -2.30
C THR A 40 -10.44 3.69 -1.72
N TRP A 41 -9.42 3.54 -2.54
CA TRP A 41 -8.12 3.02 -2.13
C TRP A 41 -7.23 4.14 -1.63
N HIS A 42 -6.72 3.98 -0.41
CA HIS A 42 -5.90 4.93 0.30
C HIS A 42 -4.48 4.39 0.38
N ILE A 43 -3.53 5.17 -0.13
CA ILE A 43 -2.10 4.92 0.07
C ILE A 43 -1.61 5.93 1.09
N TYR A 44 -1.02 5.44 2.18
CA TYR A 44 -0.47 6.30 3.22
C TYR A 44 0.75 5.66 3.84
N TYR A 45 1.64 6.49 4.38
CA TYR A 45 2.73 6.02 5.22
C TYR A 45 2.32 6.12 6.68
N SER A 46 2.54 5.06 7.44
CA SER A 46 2.22 5.03 8.87
C SER A 46 3.50 5.16 9.69
N GLU A 47 3.58 6.19 10.53
CA GLU A 47 4.72 6.47 11.40
C GLU A 47 4.23 6.95 12.76
N ARG A 48 4.77 6.40 13.86
CA ARG A 48 4.49 6.84 15.24
C ARG A 48 2.99 6.92 15.57
N GLY A 49 2.18 6.02 14.99
CA GLY A 49 0.72 5.98 15.17
C GLY A 49 -0.07 6.99 14.32
N GLY A 50 0.60 7.81 13.51
CA GLY A 50 -0.02 8.71 12.53
C GLY A 50 -0.05 8.12 11.13
N LYS A 51 -1.04 8.52 10.33
CA LYS A 51 -1.11 8.25 8.89
C LYS A 51 -0.75 9.53 8.12
N THR A 52 0.27 9.46 7.29
CA THR A 52 0.58 10.48 6.28
C THR A 52 0.01 10.02 4.96
N THR A 53 -1.14 10.57 4.58
CA THR A 53 -1.77 10.28 3.28
C THR A 53 -0.83 10.66 2.14
N MET A 54 -0.64 9.73 1.21
CA MET A 54 0.10 9.94 -0.03
C MET A 54 -0.85 10.19 -1.20
N SER A 55 -1.82 9.30 -1.42
CA SER A 55 -2.73 9.38 -2.55
C SER A 55 -4.03 8.58 -2.37
N TYR A 56 -5.03 8.92 -3.17
CA TYR A 56 -6.35 8.28 -3.21
C TYR A 56 -6.66 7.81 -4.63
N TRP A 57 -7.26 6.62 -4.74
CA TRP A 57 -7.54 5.99 -6.02
C TRP A 57 -8.91 5.33 -6.00
N ARG A 58 -9.69 5.45 -7.08
CA ARG A 58 -10.97 4.73 -7.20
C ARG A 58 -10.81 3.31 -7.72
N GLU A 59 -9.73 3.06 -8.45
CA GLU A 59 -9.48 1.79 -9.10
C GLU A 59 -8.38 1.03 -8.35
N GLU A 60 -8.67 -0.21 -7.95
CA GLU A 60 -7.71 -1.10 -7.30
C GLU A 60 -6.42 -1.22 -8.11
N ALA A 61 -6.54 -1.33 -9.44
CA ALA A 61 -5.40 -1.49 -10.32
C ALA A 61 -4.45 -0.29 -10.31
N ALA A 62 -5.00 0.92 -10.31
CA ALA A 62 -4.21 2.13 -10.24
C ALA A 62 -3.54 2.26 -8.86
N ALA A 63 -4.29 1.97 -7.79
CA ALA A 63 -3.77 1.98 -6.43
C ALA A 63 -2.61 0.99 -6.23
N CYS A 64 -2.76 -0.25 -6.72
CA CYS A 64 -1.72 -1.28 -6.61
C CYS A 64 -0.46 -0.91 -7.39
N GLN A 65 -0.61 -0.29 -8.56
CA GLN A 65 0.52 0.16 -9.37
C GLN A 65 1.27 1.31 -8.70
N GLU A 66 0.54 2.31 -8.21
CA GLU A 66 1.15 3.45 -7.52
C GLU A 66 1.84 3.02 -6.22
N PHE A 67 1.20 2.13 -5.47
CA PHE A 67 1.78 1.56 -4.26
C PHE A 67 3.11 0.86 -4.53
N LEU A 68 3.19 0.09 -5.62
CA LEU A 68 4.42 -0.59 -6.01
C LEU A 68 5.53 0.42 -6.36
N LYS A 69 5.23 1.46 -7.14
CA LYS A 69 6.20 2.50 -7.50
C LYS A 69 6.77 3.20 -6.27
N LEU A 70 5.89 3.62 -5.35
CA LEU A 70 6.29 4.25 -4.09
C LEU A 70 7.19 3.34 -3.24
N LEU A 71 6.94 2.03 -3.27
CA LEU A 71 7.74 1.05 -2.52
C LEU A 71 9.11 0.77 -3.16
N LEU A 72 9.20 0.93 -4.49
CA LEU A 72 10.44 0.79 -5.27
C LEU A 72 11.26 2.09 -5.33
N GLY A 73 10.64 3.24 -5.02
CA GLY A 73 11.26 4.56 -5.11
C GLY A 73 11.29 5.12 -6.53
N GLU A 74 10.30 4.77 -7.35
CA GLU A 74 10.10 5.25 -8.73
C GLU A 74 9.17 6.48 -8.81
#